data_AF-Q701K6-F1
#
_entry.id   AF-Q701K6-F1
#
_cell.length_a   1.000
_cell.length_b   1.000
_cell.length_c   1.000
_cell.angle_alpha   90.00
_cell.angle_beta   90.00
_cell.angle_gamma   90.00
#
_symmetry.space_group_name_H-M   'P 1'
#
loop_
_entity.id
_entity.type
_entity.pdbx_description
1 polymer ?
#
loop_
_entity_poly.entity_id
_entity_poly.type
_entity_poly.pdbx_seq_one_letter_code
_entity_poly.pdbx_strand_id
1 'polypeptide(L)'
;YIAKKDLKWKLVDSETQLERLHAINFNNIEDFLLDVANDEYTLEEAINLVYLDHETSQNEKILKKLQDKQYKKAQLKDDIIVQGISSIKVVISQCCLPIPYEDITGYVSKAEGIKVHLKTCRNIQSGDKQDRQVKVSWNEAVCKNKQYDCAIRIEAIDRPALLVDVTKVL
;
A
#
# COMPACT_ATOMS: atom_id res chain seq x y z
N TYR A 1 26.21 -6.26 10.04
CA TYR A 1 25.49 -5.18 9.31
C TYR A 1 24.39 -5.74 8.40
N ILE A 2 24.69 -6.58 7.41
CA ILE A 2 23.72 -7.15 6.44
C ILE A 2 22.52 -7.85 7.10
N ALA A 3 22.75 -8.75 8.07
CA ALA A 3 21.67 -9.44 8.78
C ALA A 3 20.83 -8.50 9.66
N LYS A 4 21.44 -7.43 10.20
CA LYS A 4 20.75 -6.43 11.04
C LYS A 4 19.82 -5.52 10.22
N LYS A 5 20.12 -5.32 8.93
CA LYS A 5 19.31 -4.54 7.98
C LYS A 5 18.45 -5.41 7.03
N ASP A 6 18.39 -6.72 7.24
CA ASP A 6 17.64 -7.67 6.42
C ASP A 6 17.98 -7.64 4.90
N LEU A 7 19.27 -7.46 4.59
CA LEU A 7 19.77 -7.29 3.21
C LEU A 7 20.28 -8.59 2.56
N LYS A 8 20.03 -9.75 3.16
CA LYS A 8 20.58 -11.04 2.68
C LYS A 8 20.19 -11.36 1.24
N TRP A 9 18.99 -10.95 0.84
CA TRP A 9 18.45 -11.21 -0.50
C TRP A 9 19.09 -10.35 -1.60
N LYS A 10 19.87 -9.33 -1.24
CA LYS A 10 20.60 -8.44 -2.16
C LYS A 10 22.08 -8.80 -2.30
N LEU A 11 22.53 -9.93 -1.74
CA LEU A 11 23.93 -10.32 -1.85
C LEU A 11 24.25 -10.74 -3.28
N VAL A 12 25.29 -10.13 -3.85
CA VAL A 12 25.87 -10.58 -5.12
C VAL A 12 26.72 -11.84 -4.91
N ASP A 13 26.86 -12.62 -5.96
CA ASP A 13 27.70 -13.82 -6.00
C ASP A 13 29.20 -13.48 -5.95
N SER A 14 30.03 -14.48 -5.68
CA SER A 14 31.47 -14.30 -5.47
C SER A 14 32.23 -13.82 -6.71
N GLU A 15 31.75 -14.11 -7.92
CA GLU A 15 32.39 -13.66 -9.16
C GLU A 15 32.17 -12.15 -9.34
N THR A 16 30.93 -11.69 -9.18
CA THR A 16 30.57 -10.26 -9.20
C THR A 16 31.29 -9.45 -8.11
N GLN A 17 31.53 -10.04 -6.93
CA GLN A 17 32.30 -9.38 -5.86
C GLN A 17 33.75 -9.12 -6.27
N LEU A 18 34.40 -10.08 -6.94
CA LEU A 18 35.78 -9.95 -7.43
C LEU A 18 35.89 -8.93 -8.56
N GLU A 19 34.94 -8.91 -9.50
CA GLU A 19 34.88 -7.90 -10.55
C GLU A 19 34.79 -6.48 -9.98
N ARG A 20 33.96 -6.29 -8.95
CA ARG A 20 33.81 -5.00 -8.26
C ARG A 20 35.08 -4.61 -7.53
N LEU A 21 35.75 -5.54 -6.85
CA LEU A 21 37.03 -5.30 -6.21
C LEU A 21 38.11 -4.87 -7.22
N HIS A 22 38.18 -5.52 -8.37
CA HIS A 22 39.09 -5.13 -9.44
C HIS A 22 38.80 -3.71 -9.94
N ALA A 23 37.54 -3.28 -9.99
CA ALA A 23 37.15 -1.93 -10.40
C ALA A 23 37.59 -0.83 -9.42
N ILE A 24 37.80 -1.17 -8.14
CA ILE A 24 38.38 -0.28 -7.11
C ILE A 24 39.86 -0.55 -6.85
N ASN A 25 40.57 -1.20 -7.79
CA ASN A 25 42.01 -1.51 -7.75
C ASN A 25 42.44 -2.52 -6.67
N PHE A 26 41.55 -3.36 -6.18
CA PHE A 26 41.88 -4.47 -5.29
C PHE A 26 41.95 -5.78 -6.05
N ASN A 27 42.97 -6.59 -5.82
CA ASN A 27 43.15 -7.89 -6.50
C ASN A 27 42.53 -9.05 -5.72
N ASN A 28 42.25 -8.86 -4.43
CA ASN A 28 41.66 -9.88 -3.58
C ASN A 28 40.82 -9.22 -2.47
N ILE A 29 39.96 -10.02 -1.83
CA ILE A 29 39.08 -9.56 -0.76
C ILE A 29 39.88 -9.22 0.51
N GLU A 30 41.00 -9.90 0.74
CA GLU A 30 41.81 -9.75 1.97
C GLU A 30 42.43 -8.35 2.07
N ASP A 31 43.04 -7.86 1.00
CA ASP A 31 43.63 -6.53 0.89
C ASP A 31 42.57 -5.45 1.11
N PHE A 32 41.37 -5.64 0.54
CA PHE A 32 40.27 -4.72 0.76
C PHE A 32 39.78 -4.71 2.22
N LEU A 33 39.70 -5.88 2.87
CA LEU A 33 39.33 -5.96 4.28
C LEU A 33 40.38 -5.35 5.21
N LEU A 34 41.65 -5.34 4.81
CA LEU A 34 42.71 -4.63 5.54
C LEU A 34 42.46 -3.11 5.51
N ASP A 35 42.09 -2.55 4.37
CA ASP A 35 41.79 -1.11 4.25
C ASP A 35 40.52 -0.71 5.00
N VAL A 36 39.51 -1.60 5.04
CA VAL A 36 38.33 -1.43 5.91
C VAL A 36 38.73 -1.45 7.40
N ALA A 37 39.65 -2.33 7.79
CA ALA A 37 40.14 -2.41 9.16
C ALA A 37 41.00 -1.19 9.56
N ASN A 38 41.64 -0.54 8.58
CA ASN A 38 42.40 0.69 8.74
C ASN A 38 41.54 1.96 8.67
N ASP A 39 40.21 1.82 8.66
CA ASP A 39 39.23 2.90 8.53
C ASP A 39 39.34 3.72 7.22
N GLU A 40 39.99 3.18 6.17
CA GLU A 40 40.00 3.82 4.84
C GLU A 40 38.63 3.74 4.16
N TYR A 41 37.85 2.70 4.51
CA TYR A 41 36.46 2.54 4.14
C TYR A 41 35.62 2.26 5.37
N THR A 42 34.48 2.94 5.50
CA THR A 42 33.51 2.56 6.52
C THR A 42 32.87 1.22 6.19
N LEU A 43 32.42 0.48 7.21
CA LEU A 43 31.72 -0.80 7.03
C LEU A 43 30.50 -0.67 6.10
N GLU A 44 29.83 0.48 6.12
CA GLU A 44 28.68 0.75 5.24
C GLU A 44 29.10 0.95 3.78
N GLU A 45 30.16 1.71 3.53
CA GLU A 45 30.71 1.90 2.19
C GLU A 45 31.23 0.59 1.62
N ALA A 46 31.96 -0.19 2.41
CA ALA A 46 32.53 -1.45 1.96
C ALA A 46 31.47 -2.49 1.56
N ILE A 47 30.41 -2.58 2.37
CA ILE A 47 29.28 -3.49 2.10
C ILE A 47 28.51 -3.06 0.86
N ASN A 48 28.27 -1.75 0.70
CA ASN A 48 27.62 -1.24 -0.49
C ASN A 48 28.48 -1.48 -1.74
N LEU A 49 29.76 -1.09 -1.73
CA LEU A 49 30.62 -1.15 -2.92
C LEU A 49 30.81 -2.57 -3.46
N VAL A 50 31.02 -3.55 -2.58
CA VAL A 50 31.44 -4.90 -2.98
C VAL A 50 30.32 -5.93 -2.88
N TYR A 51 29.52 -5.90 -1.81
CA TYR A 51 28.68 -7.04 -1.42
C TYR A 51 27.20 -6.92 -1.79
N LEU A 52 26.67 -5.72 -1.99
CA LEU A 52 25.24 -5.51 -2.23
C LEU A 52 24.94 -5.20 -3.70
N ASP A 53 23.95 -5.88 -4.25
CA ASP A 53 23.41 -5.54 -5.56
C ASP A 53 22.68 -4.19 -5.51
N HIS A 54 23.15 -3.25 -6.34
CA HIS A 54 22.58 -1.92 -6.53
C HIS A 54 21.73 -1.82 -7.78
N GLU A 55 21.65 -2.89 -8.58
CA GLU A 55 20.58 -2.99 -9.55
C GLU A 55 19.28 -2.98 -8.76
N THR A 56 18.69 -1.80 -8.70
CA THR A 56 17.31 -1.63 -8.28
C THR A 56 16.54 -2.47 -9.28
N SER A 57 16.23 -3.70 -8.87
CA SER A 57 15.41 -4.63 -9.64
C SER A 57 14.26 -3.81 -10.21
N GLN A 58 13.89 -4.03 -11.48
CA GLN A 58 12.74 -3.32 -12.07
C GLN A 58 11.54 -3.37 -11.11
N ASN A 59 11.42 -4.46 -10.34
CA ASN A 59 10.48 -4.64 -9.25
C ASN A 59 10.60 -3.58 -8.13
N GLU A 60 11.78 -3.23 -7.64
CA GLU A 60 11.96 -2.18 -6.63
C GLU A 60 11.59 -0.78 -7.16
N LYS A 61 11.92 -0.48 -8.43
CA LYS A 61 11.52 0.78 -9.07
C LYS A 61 10.00 0.85 -9.24
N ILE A 62 9.37 -0.26 -9.61
CA ILE A 62 7.91 -0.39 -9.70
C ILE A 62 7.27 -0.25 -8.31
N LEU A 63 7.81 -0.93 -7.29
CA LEU A 63 7.30 -0.85 -5.91
C LEU A 63 7.37 0.57 -5.36
N LYS A 64 8.47 1.30 -5.57
CA LYS A 64 8.57 2.71 -5.18
C LYS A 64 7.54 3.58 -5.92
N LYS A 65 7.38 3.39 -7.23
CA LYS A 65 6.33 4.09 -8.01
C LYS A 65 4.91 3.77 -7.54
N LEU A 66 4.65 2.55 -7.06
CA LEU A 66 3.37 2.15 -6.49
C LEU A 66 3.15 2.76 -5.10
N GLN A 67 4.20 2.87 -4.29
CA GLN A 67 4.16 3.53 -2.98
C GLN A 67 3.94 5.05 -3.11
N ASP A 68 4.52 5.67 -4.13
CA ASP A 68 4.38 7.11 -4.42
C ASP A 68 3.02 7.48 -5.02
N LYS A 69 2.27 6.50 -5.57
CA LYS A 69 0.87 6.70 -5.94
C LYS A 69 0.04 6.81 -4.66
N GLN A 70 -0.01 8.01 -4.09
CA GLN A 70 -1.05 8.37 -3.15
C GLN A 70 -2.39 8.25 -3.87
N TYR A 71 -3.14 7.17 -3.58
CA TYR A 71 -4.55 7.08 -3.93
C TYR A 71 -5.23 8.29 -3.29
N LYS A 72 -5.54 9.31 -4.10
CA LYS A 72 -6.30 10.46 -3.66
C LYS A 72 -7.67 9.95 -3.29
N LYS A 73 -7.92 9.75 -1.99
CA LYS A 73 -9.24 9.36 -1.49
C LYS A 73 -10.30 10.23 -2.14
N ALA A 74 -11.30 9.60 -2.76
CA ALA A 74 -12.41 10.32 -3.36
C ALA A 74 -13.01 11.28 -2.33
N GLN A 75 -12.98 12.58 -2.61
CA GLN A 75 -13.57 13.57 -1.72
C GLN A 75 -15.09 13.54 -1.88
N LEU A 76 -15.78 13.16 -0.81
CA LEU A 76 -17.23 13.29 -0.73
C LEU A 76 -17.56 14.78 -0.57
N LYS A 77 -18.30 15.31 -1.54
CA LYS A 77 -18.91 16.63 -1.58
C LYS A 77 -20.35 16.47 -2.05
N ASP A 78 -21.27 16.46 -1.08
CA ASP A 78 -22.72 16.32 -1.27
C ASP A 78 -23.19 14.97 -1.86
N ASP A 79 -22.32 13.94 -1.88
CA ASP A 79 -22.60 12.59 -2.38
C ASP A 79 -23.57 11.80 -1.49
N ILE A 80 -23.66 12.18 -0.22
CA ILE A 80 -24.47 11.49 0.79
C ILE A 80 -25.49 12.48 1.35
N ILE A 81 -26.75 12.07 1.34
CA ILE A 81 -27.85 12.80 1.93
C ILE A 81 -28.13 12.17 3.30
N VAL A 82 -28.05 12.97 4.35
CA VAL A 82 -28.32 12.57 5.73
C VAL A 82 -29.64 13.19 6.15
N GLN A 83 -30.68 12.38 6.34
CA GLN A 83 -32.03 12.85 6.71
C GLN A 83 -32.55 14.04 5.86
N GLY A 84 -32.19 14.08 4.57
CA GLY A 84 -32.58 15.16 3.64
C GLY A 84 -31.58 16.31 3.51
N ILE A 85 -30.45 16.29 4.22
CA ILE A 85 -29.42 17.34 4.21
C ILE A 85 -28.12 16.77 3.59
N SER A 86 -27.54 17.44 2.59
CA SER A 86 -26.30 16.99 1.91
C SER A 86 -25.01 17.60 2.47
N SER A 87 -25.10 18.77 3.12
CA SER A 87 -23.95 19.56 3.56
C SER A 87 -23.29 19.08 4.86
N ILE A 88 -23.49 17.81 5.23
CA ILE A 88 -22.96 17.22 6.46
C ILE A 88 -21.65 16.51 6.16
N LYS A 89 -20.65 16.69 7.03
CA LYS A 89 -19.38 15.97 6.95
C LYS A 89 -19.60 14.47 7.17
N VAL A 90 -19.42 13.72 6.09
CA VAL A 90 -19.54 12.26 6.06
C VAL A 90 -18.21 11.61 5.64
N VAL A 91 -18.00 10.37 6.08
CA VAL A 91 -16.82 9.57 5.71
C VAL A 91 -17.26 8.15 5.35
N ILE A 92 -16.87 7.65 4.18
CA ILE A 92 -17.05 6.22 3.83
C ILE A 92 -16.20 5.36 4.77
N SER A 93 -16.81 4.36 5.40
CA SER A 93 -16.09 3.45 6.30
C SER A 93 -15.17 2.50 5.53
N GLN A 94 -13.98 2.26 6.08
CA GLN A 94 -12.98 1.36 5.48
C GLN A 94 -13.34 -0.14 5.60
N CYS A 95 -14.36 -0.47 6.39
CA CYS A 95 -14.70 -1.87 6.67
C CYS A 95 -15.62 -2.53 5.62
N CYS A 96 -16.40 -1.73 4.90
CA CYS A 96 -17.36 -2.24 3.92
C CYS A 96 -17.38 -1.44 2.62
N LEU A 97 -16.69 -0.29 2.56
CA LEU A 97 -16.45 0.52 1.35
C LEU A 97 -17.69 0.61 0.44
N PRO A 98 -18.84 1.10 0.96
CA PRO A 98 -20.04 1.19 0.16
C PRO A 98 -19.83 2.08 -1.06
N ILE A 99 -20.42 1.66 -2.18
CA ILE A 99 -20.43 2.38 -3.45
C ILE A 99 -21.83 2.93 -3.76
N PRO A 100 -21.95 3.91 -4.70
CA PRO A 100 -23.25 4.40 -5.12
C PRO A 100 -24.21 3.27 -5.50
N TYR A 101 -25.50 3.50 -5.28
CA TYR A 101 -26.61 2.55 -5.52
C TYR A 101 -26.72 1.39 -4.53
N GLU A 102 -25.86 1.31 -3.51
CA GLU A 102 -26.01 0.35 -2.42
C GLU A 102 -26.84 0.88 -1.25
N ASP A 103 -27.45 -0.03 -0.51
CA ASP A 103 -28.17 0.27 0.73
C ASP A 103 -27.19 0.62 1.85
N ILE A 104 -27.18 1.90 2.22
CA ILE A 104 -26.29 2.46 3.23
C ILE A 104 -27.02 2.92 4.48
N THR A 105 -26.28 2.97 5.59
CA THR A 105 -26.69 3.57 6.85
C THR A 105 -25.55 4.40 7.43
N GLY A 106 -25.89 5.49 8.10
CA GLY A 106 -24.92 6.32 8.81
C GLY A 106 -24.77 5.85 10.24
N TYR A 107 -23.58 5.99 10.80
CA TYR A 107 -23.29 5.80 12.21
C TYR A 107 -22.62 7.05 12.76
N VAL A 108 -23.20 7.65 13.80
CA VAL A 108 -22.65 8.84 14.45
C VAL A 108 -21.43 8.41 15.26
N SER A 109 -20.24 8.71 14.77
CA SER A 109 -18.99 8.46 15.51
C SER A 109 -18.77 9.53 16.59
N LYS A 110 -17.86 9.28 17.53
CA LYS A 110 -17.55 10.25 18.60
C LYS A 110 -16.70 11.45 18.11
N ALA A 111 -15.91 11.28 17.05
CA ALA A 111 -14.89 12.27 16.67
C ALA A 111 -14.89 12.65 15.17
N GLU A 112 -15.29 11.75 14.28
CA GLU A 112 -15.10 11.92 12.82
C GLU A 112 -16.38 12.33 12.08
N GLY A 113 -17.45 12.66 12.81
CA GLY A 113 -18.77 12.90 12.24
C GLY A 113 -19.52 11.60 11.94
N ILE A 114 -20.21 11.53 10.79
CA ILE A 114 -21.01 10.38 10.40
C ILE A 114 -20.20 9.45 9.51
N LYS A 115 -20.04 8.19 9.94
CA LYS A 115 -19.45 7.13 9.12
C LYS A 115 -20.53 6.43 8.33
N VAL A 116 -20.31 6.26 7.03
CA VAL A 116 -21.24 5.56 6.14
C VAL A 116 -20.83 4.10 6.02
N HIS A 117 -21.78 3.22 6.28
CA HIS A 117 -21.63 1.77 6.22
C HIS A 117 -22.69 1.17 5.30
N LEU A 118 -22.43 -0.01 4.75
CA LEU A 118 -23.50 -0.87 4.25
C LEU A 118 -24.49 -1.18 5.37
N LYS A 119 -25.77 -1.23 5.05
CA LYS A 119 -26.84 -1.59 6.00
C LYS A 119 -26.65 -2.99 6.61
N THR A 120 -25.98 -3.88 5.87
CA THR A 120 -25.63 -5.25 6.28
C THR A 120 -24.28 -5.37 6.98
N CYS A 121 -23.60 -4.25 7.27
CA CYS A 121 -22.26 -4.28 7.86
C CYS A 121 -22.27 -4.81 9.31
N ARG A 122 -21.59 -5.94 9.54
CA ARG A 122 -21.49 -6.59 10.86
C ARG A 122 -20.96 -5.67 11.97
N ASN A 123 -20.09 -4.73 11.62
CA ASN A 123 -19.46 -3.83 12.60
C ASN A 123 -20.42 -2.85 13.28
N ILE A 124 -21.60 -2.64 12.71
CA ILE A 124 -22.62 -1.70 13.23
C ILE A 124 -23.95 -2.40 13.56
N GLN A 125 -24.01 -3.74 13.43
CA GLN A 125 -25.20 -4.53 13.74
C GLN A 125 -25.33 -4.88 15.23
N SER A 126 -24.28 -4.69 16.05
CA SER A 126 -24.35 -4.91 17.49
C SER A 126 -25.29 -3.90 18.17
N GLY A 127 -26.10 -4.36 19.13
CA GLY A 127 -27.19 -3.57 19.77
C GLY A 127 -26.76 -2.18 20.25
N ASP A 128 -25.64 -2.06 20.96
CA ASP A 128 -25.14 -0.77 21.48
C ASP A 128 -24.86 0.29 20.40
N LYS A 129 -24.72 -0.12 19.13
CA LYS A 129 -24.44 0.77 18.00
C LYS A 129 -25.70 1.14 17.21
N GLN A 130 -26.81 0.43 17.39
CA GLN A 130 -28.07 0.70 16.68
C GLN A 130 -28.66 2.05 17.06
N ASP A 131 -28.58 2.45 18.33
CA ASP A 131 -29.12 3.73 18.82
C ASP A 131 -28.45 4.97 18.20
N ARG A 132 -27.26 4.78 17.60
CA ARG A 132 -26.48 5.85 16.96
C ARG A 132 -26.51 5.76 15.44
N GLN A 133 -27.39 4.94 14.88
CA GLN A 133 -27.61 4.86 13.44
C GLN A 133 -28.49 6.02 12.97
N VAL A 134 -28.16 6.54 11.79
CA VAL A 134 -28.90 7.61 11.13
C VAL A 134 -29.21 7.21 9.70
N LYS A 135 -30.42 7.57 9.24
CA LYS A 135 -30.84 7.31 7.87
C LYS A 135 -30.04 8.19 6.91
N VAL A 136 -29.36 7.54 5.97
CA VAL A 136 -28.59 8.18 4.91
C VAL A 136 -28.91 7.53 3.57
N SER A 137 -28.68 8.24 2.47
CA SER A 137 -28.81 7.72 1.11
C SER A 137 -27.79 8.37 0.18
N TRP A 138 -27.50 7.70 -0.93
CA TRP A 138 -26.68 8.29 -1.99
C TRP A 138 -27.43 9.42 -2.70
N ASN A 139 -26.69 10.44 -3.12
CA ASN A 139 -27.17 11.51 -3.97
C ASN A 139 -26.88 11.16 -5.43
N GLU A 140 -27.81 10.44 -6.08
CA GLU A 140 -27.62 9.93 -7.45
C GLU A 140 -27.23 11.01 -8.46
N ALA A 141 -27.78 12.22 -8.31
CA ALA A 141 -27.47 13.35 -9.19
C ALA A 141 -25.99 13.78 -9.12
N VAL A 142 -25.37 13.66 -7.95
CA VAL A 142 -23.94 13.96 -7.75
C VAL A 142 -23.07 12.75 -8.09
N CYS A 143 -23.52 11.54 -7.76
CA CYS A 143 -22.74 10.32 -7.93
C CYS A 143 -22.51 9.92 -9.38
N LYS A 144 -23.43 10.25 -10.29
CA LYS A 144 -23.42 9.77 -11.69
C LYS A 144 -22.12 10.02 -12.46
N ASN A 145 -21.42 11.12 -12.16
CA ASN A 145 -20.20 11.54 -12.88
C ASN A 145 -18.94 11.53 -12.00
N LYS A 146 -18.96 10.79 -10.88
CA LYS A 146 -17.83 10.71 -9.94
C LYS A 146 -17.24 9.30 -9.90
N GLN A 147 -15.95 9.24 -9.58
CA GLN A 147 -15.23 7.99 -9.33
C GLN A 147 -15.20 7.73 -7.82
N TYR A 148 -15.32 6.45 -7.46
CA TYR A 148 -15.29 5.99 -6.08
C TYR A 148 -14.32 4.82 -5.94
N ASP A 149 -13.64 4.78 -4.81
CA ASP A 149 -12.80 3.65 -4.45
C ASP A 149 -13.68 2.45 -4.12
N CYS A 150 -13.40 1.31 -4.74
CA CYS A 150 -14.07 0.05 -4.45
C CYS A 150 -13.05 -1.05 -4.15
N ALA A 151 -13.45 -2.03 -3.35
CA ALA A 151 -12.67 -3.24 -3.13
C ALA A 151 -13.31 -4.39 -3.90
N ILE A 152 -12.52 -5.07 -4.72
CA ILE A 152 -12.96 -6.23 -5.49
C ILE A 152 -12.37 -7.47 -4.84
N ARG A 153 -13.21 -8.44 -4.48
CA ARG A 153 -12.79 -9.76 -4.02
C ARG A 153 -12.80 -10.72 -5.20
N ILE A 154 -11.66 -11.36 -5.44
CA ILE A 154 -11.48 -12.37 -6.49
C ILE A 154 -11.26 -13.71 -5.80
N GLU A 155 -12.09 -14.69 -6.10
CA GLU A 155 -11.93 -16.07 -5.67
C GLU A 155 -11.64 -16.93 -6.90
N ALA A 156 -10.52 -17.65 -6.87
CA ALA A 156 -10.08 -18.48 -7.99
C ALA A 156 -9.31 -19.70 -7.47
N ILE A 157 -9.29 -20.75 -8.28
CA ILE A 157 -8.44 -21.92 -8.05
C ILE A 157 -7.02 -21.55 -8.47
N ASP A 158 -6.06 -21.77 -7.56
CA ASP A 158 -4.66 -21.44 -7.83
C ASP A 158 -4.10 -22.28 -8.99
N ARG A 159 -3.39 -21.60 -9.89
CA ARG A 159 -2.73 -22.21 -11.04
C ARG A 159 -1.56 -21.35 -11.52
N PRO A 160 -0.61 -21.95 -12.27
CA PRO A 160 0.46 -21.18 -12.90
C PRO A 160 -0.10 -19.98 -13.68
N ALA A 161 0.56 -18.83 -13.47
CA ALA A 161 0.24 -17.53 -14.08
C ALA A 161 -1.14 -16.91 -13.75
N LEU A 162 -1.89 -17.41 -12.76
CA LEU A 162 -3.19 -16.83 -12.37
C LEU A 162 -3.12 -15.32 -12.09
N LEU A 163 -2.11 -14.86 -11.34
CA LEU A 163 -1.96 -13.45 -11.01
C LEU A 163 -1.76 -12.59 -12.27
N VAL A 164 -0.97 -13.07 -13.24
CA VAL A 164 -0.71 -12.37 -14.50
C VAL A 164 -2.02 -12.19 -15.28
N ASP A 165 -2.81 -13.25 -15.35
CA ASP A 165 -4.08 -13.22 -16.07
C ASP A 165 -5.08 -12.24 -15.41
N VAL A 166 -5.14 -12.20 -14.08
CA VAL A 166 -5.96 -11.23 -13.34
C VAL A 166 -5.49 -9.80 -13.61
N THR A 167 -4.19 -9.52 -13.53
CA THR A 167 -3.64 -8.17 -13.73
C THR A 167 -3.75 -7.65 -15.16
N LYS A 168 -3.91 -8.52 -16.18
CA LYS A 168 -4.07 -8.10 -17.57
C LYS A 168 -5.48 -7.58 -17.88
N VAL A 169 -6.46 -7.98 -17.09
CA VAL A 169 -7.88 -7.62 -17.30
C VAL A 169 -8.26 -6.37 -16.48
N LEU A 170 -7.59 -6.16 -15.35
CA LEU A 170 -7.75 -4.98 -14.48
C LEU A 170 -6.98 -3.77 -14.99
#